data_AF-X1TY57-F1
#
_entry.id   AF-X1TY57-F1
#
_cell.length_a   1.000
_cell.length_b   1.000
_cell.length_c   1.000
_cell.angle_alpha   90.00
_cell.angle_beta   90.00
_cell.angle_gamma   90.00
#
_symmetry.space_group_name_H-M   'P 1'
#
loop_
_entity.id
_entity.type
_entity.pdbx_description
1 polymer ?
#
loop_
_entity_poly.entity_id
_entity_poly.type
_entity_poly.pdbx_seq_one_letter_code
_entity_poly.pdbx_strand_id
1 'polypeptide(L)'
;SEKDLTDFLTTTLEKYLPRGPTWAVEVLQQLWMQALGDRIKGTALEVTLKAVREYPPPVLAIAYAKAVKYRGGKYDTAKYIKKILQEKSEGYGKGRSPPA
;
A
#
# COMPACT_ATOMS: atom_id res chain seq x y z
N SER A 1 10.98 9.42 -8.12
CA SER A 1 10.25 8.56 -9.08
C SER A 1 9.36 7.55 -8.36
N GLU A 2 8.51 6.80 -9.07
CA GLU A 2 7.63 5.76 -8.46
C GLU A 2 8.43 4.72 -7.66
N LYS A 3 9.62 4.38 -8.16
CA LYS A 3 10.55 3.46 -7.50
C LYS A 3 11.07 4.02 -6.17
N ASP A 4 11.49 5.28 -6.12
CA ASP A 4 11.97 5.92 -4.88
C ASP A 4 10.88 6.01 -3.82
N LEU A 5 9.64 6.34 -4.25
CA LEU A 5 8.49 6.39 -3.34
C LEU A 5 8.17 5.00 -2.78
N THR A 6 8.24 3.97 -3.63
CA THR A 6 8.03 2.59 -3.23
C THR A 6 9.11 2.12 -2.26
N ASP A 7 10.37 2.43 -2.51
CA ASP A 7 11.51 2.04 -1.68
C ASP A 7 11.45 2.71 -0.29
N PHE A 8 11.17 4.02 -0.28
CA PHE A 8 10.94 4.78 0.95
C PHE A 8 9.77 4.23 1.77
N LEU A 9 8.63 3.95 1.12
CA LEU A 9 7.46 3.37 1.77
C LEU A 9 7.73 1.97 2.29
N THR A 10 8.47 1.15 1.54
CA THR A 10 8.82 -0.22 1.95
C THR A 10 9.64 -0.15 3.23
N THR A 11 10.74 0.61 3.24
CA THR A 11 11.62 0.79 4.41
C THR A 11 10.84 1.34 5.61
N THR A 12 9.97 2.31 5.38
CA THR A 12 9.16 2.92 6.43
C THR A 12 8.16 1.91 7.00
N LEU A 13 7.43 1.21 6.14
CA LEU A 13 6.49 0.17 6.56
C LEU A 13 7.21 -0.96 7.30
N GLU A 14 8.38 -1.43 6.84
CA GLU A 14 9.17 -2.46 7.54
C GLU A 14 9.56 -2.03 8.96
N LYS A 15 9.83 -0.74 9.17
CA LYS A 15 10.15 -0.18 10.49
C LYS A 15 8.94 -0.06 11.41
N TYR A 16 7.76 0.20 10.86
CA TYR A 16 6.55 0.54 11.63
C TYR A 16 5.53 -0.60 11.74
N LEU A 17 5.48 -1.53 10.79
CA LEU A 17 4.63 -2.73 10.84
C LEU A 17 4.87 -3.58 12.11
N PRO A 18 6.10 -3.86 12.57
CA PRO A 18 6.32 -4.58 13.83
C PRO A 18 5.92 -3.78 15.08
N ARG A 19 5.77 -2.46 14.99
CA ARG A 19 5.25 -1.61 16.08
C ARG A 19 3.72 -1.64 16.16
N GLY A 20 3.07 -2.23 15.16
CA GLY A 20 1.64 -2.45 15.09
C GLY A 20 1.01 -1.90 13.80
N PRO A 21 -0.12 -2.49 13.37
CA PRO A 21 -0.79 -2.12 12.13
C PRO A 21 -1.25 -0.65 12.10
N THR A 22 -1.52 -0.05 13.25
CA THR A 22 -1.89 1.37 13.36
C THR A 22 -0.81 2.29 12.82
N TRP A 23 0.47 2.01 13.11
CA TRP A 23 1.59 2.81 12.60
C TRP A 23 1.76 2.67 11.09
N ALA A 24 1.57 1.46 10.55
CA ALA A 24 1.58 1.25 9.11
C ALA A 24 0.46 2.03 8.41
N VAL A 25 -0.75 2.06 8.99
CA VAL A 25 -1.86 2.87 8.45
C VAL A 25 -1.55 4.36 8.54
N GLU A 26 -0.91 4.82 9.60
CA GLU A 26 -0.53 6.23 9.76
C GLU A 26 0.47 6.68 8.68
N VAL A 27 1.47 5.86 8.39
CA VAL A 27 2.43 6.09 7.29
C VAL A 27 1.70 6.19 5.95
N LEU A 28 0.77 5.27 5.67
CA LEU A 28 -0.02 5.27 4.44
C LEU A 28 -0.96 6.48 4.37
N GLN A 29 -1.54 6.92 5.49
CA GLN A 29 -2.35 8.13 5.58
C GLN A 29 -1.54 9.39 5.31
N GLN A 30 -0.35 9.51 5.90
CA GLN A 30 0.52 10.67 5.67
C GLN A 30 0.93 10.76 4.20
N LEU A 31 1.30 9.64 3.59
CA LEU A 31 1.58 9.58 2.16
C LEU A 31 0.38 10.07 1.34
N TRP A 32 -0.82 9.56 1.65
CA TRP A 32 -2.04 9.92 0.93
C TRP A 32 -2.33 11.43 1.02
N MET A 33 -2.18 11.99 2.23
CA MET A 33 -2.33 13.42 2.46
C MET A 33 -1.32 14.25 1.70
N GLN A 34 -0.04 13.85 1.69
CA GLN A 34 0.99 14.59 0.96
C GLN A 34 0.79 14.51 -0.56
N ALA A 35 0.32 13.36 -1.07
CA ALA A 35 0.19 13.15 -2.50
C ALA A 35 -1.13 13.70 -3.09
N LEU A 36 -2.23 13.61 -2.34
CA LEU A 36 -3.58 13.92 -2.82
C LEU A 36 -4.27 15.05 -2.05
N GLY A 37 -3.65 15.57 -0.99
CA GLY A 37 -4.22 16.64 -0.16
C GLY A 37 -5.36 16.19 0.75
N ASP A 38 -5.69 14.90 0.80
CA ASP A 38 -6.77 14.35 1.63
C ASP A 38 -6.32 13.10 2.40
N ARG A 39 -7.09 12.69 3.40
CA ARG A 39 -6.82 11.49 4.19
C ARG A 39 -7.53 10.30 3.59
N ILE A 40 -6.99 9.10 3.80
CA ILE A 40 -7.72 7.88 3.49
C ILE A 40 -8.93 7.81 4.43
N LYS A 41 -10.14 7.77 3.85
CA LYS A 41 -11.42 7.77 4.59
C LYS A 41 -12.36 6.70 4.03
N GLY A 42 -13.39 6.36 4.81
CA GLY A 42 -14.45 5.42 4.41
C GLY A 42 -13.90 4.04 4.04
N THR A 43 -14.46 3.43 3.00
CA THR A 43 -14.11 2.08 2.53
C THR A 43 -12.62 1.90 2.23
N ALA A 44 -11.94 2.95 1.76
CA ALA A 44 -10.50 2.88 1.48
C ALA A 44 -9.68 2.71 2.77
N LEU A 45 -10.14 3.28 3.89
CA LEU A 45 -9.47 3.13 5.19
C LEU A 45 -9.65 1.71 5.72
N GLU A 46 -10.84 1.13 5.58
CA GLU A 46 -11.11 -0.25 5.96
C GLU A 46 -10.26 -1.23 5.15
N VAL A 47 -10.17 -1.03 3.82
CA VAL A 47 -9.28 -1.80 2.95
C VAL A 47 -7.82 -1.64 3.39
N THR A 48 -7.40 -0.44 3.78
CA THR A 48 -6.03 -0.18 4.27
C THR A 48 -5.74 -0.94 5.56
N LEU A 49 -6.64 -0.86 6.55
CA LEU A 49 -6.50 -1.57 7.82
C LEU A 49 -6.45 -3.09 7.65
N LYS A 50 -7.23 -3.62 6.71
CA LYS A 50 -7.20 -5.04 6.38
C LYS A 50 -5.89 -5.39 5.66
N ALA A 51 -5.49 -4.58 4.68
CA ALA A 51 -4.30 -4.81 3.88
C ALA A 51 -3.02 -4.84 4.70
N VAL A 52 -2.85 -3.93 5.67
CA VAL A 52 -1.65 -3.92 6.53
C VAL A 52 -1.51 -5.17 7.40
N ARG A 53 -2.59 -5.96 7.57
CA ARG A 53 -2.58 -7.23 8.30
C ARG A 53 -2.37 -8.43 7.39
N GLU A 54 -2.82 -8.34 6.15
CA GLU A 54 -2.81 -9.46 5.20
C GLU A 54 -1.58 -9.45 4.28
N TYR A 55 -1.00 -8.29 4.00
CA TYR A 55 0.06 -8.13 2.99
C TYR A 55 1.38 -7.64 3.59
N PRO A 56 2.52 -8.07 3.01
CA PRO A 56 3.82 -7.63 3.47
C PRO A 56 4.11 -6.16 3.04
N PRO A 57 4.99 -5.45 3.76
CA PRO A 57 5.42 -4.08 3.46
C PRO A 57 5.70 -3.76 1.98
N PRO A 58 6.44 -4.57 1.21
CA PRO A 58 6.71 -4.28 -0.21
C PRO A 58 5.44 -4.29 -1.08
N VAL A 59 4.47 -5.17 -0.79
CA VAL A 59 3.21 -5.24 -1.55
C VAL A 59 2.36 -4.01 -1.25
N LEU A 60 2.31 -3.59 0.02
CA LEU A 60 1.64 -2.36 0.46
C LEU A 60 2.29 -1.14 -0.22
N ALA A 61 3.61 -0.98 -0.10
CA ALA A 61 4.33 0.16 -0.67
C ALA A 61 4.04 0.35 -2.17
N ILE A 62 4.07 -0.74 -2.95
CA ILE A 62 3.75 -0.69 -4.38
C ILE A 62 2.29 -0.30 -4.62
N ALA A 63 1.35 -0.89 -3.87
CA ALA A 63 -0.07 -0.61 -4.04
C ALA A 63 -0.39 0.88 -3.80
N TYR A 64 0.12 1.43 -2.70
CA TYR A 64 -0.12 2.82 -2.35
C TYR A 64 0.65 3.78 -3.26
N ALA A 65 1.90 3.48 -3.64
CA ALA A 65 2.67 4.28 -4.59
C ALA A 65 1.96 4.41 -5.95
N LYS A 66 1.37 3.31 -6.44
CA LYS A 66 0.58 3.33 -7.67
C LYS A 66 -0.76 4.05 -7.48
N ALA A 67 -1.43 3.82 -6.36
CA ALA A 67 -2.74 4.43 -6.08
C ALA A 67 -2.66 5.96 -5.99
N VAL A 68 -1.62 6.52 -5.33
CA VAL A 68 -1.44 7.98 -5.25
C VAL A 68 -1.12 8.60 -6.61
N LYS A 69 -0.37 7.89 -7.47
CA LYS A 69 0.02 8.39 -8.80
C LYS A 69 -1.13 8.36 -9.81
N TYR A 70 -2.08 7.44 -9.66
CA TYR A 70 -3.24 7.32 -10.56
C TYR A 70 -4.27 8.46 -10.40
N ARG A 71 -4.10 9.34 -9.38
CA ARG A 71 -5.06 10.36 -8.92
C ARG A 71 -6.42 9.76 -8.53
N GLY A 72 -6.73 9.77 -7.23
CA GLY A 72 -8.01 9.32 -6.65
C GLY A 72 -9.22 10.19 -7.02
N GLY A 73 -9.49 10.39 -8.32
CA GLY A 73 -10.53 11.30 -8.81
C GLY A 73 -11.55 10.68 -9.80
N LYS A 74 -11.40 9.41 -10.22
CA LYS A 74 -12.32 8.81 -11.21
C LYS A 74 -12.75 7.37 -10.95
N TYR A 75 -12.06 6.65 -10.07
CA TYR A 75 -12.36 5.27 -9.70
C TYR A 75 -12.46 5.15 -8.18
N ASP A 76 -13.30 4.22 -7.73
CA ASP A 76 -13.44 3.84 -6.34
C ASP A 76 -12.06 3.44 -5.79
N THR A 77 -11.46 4.34 -5.02
CA THR A 77 -10.07 4.25 -4.54
C THR A 77 -9.81 2.91 -3.84
N ALA A 78 -10.80 2.44 -3.07
CA ALA A 78 -10.73 1.16 -2.38
C ALA A 78 -10.63 -0.01 -3.36
N LYS A 79 -11.42 0.02 -4.45
CA LYS A 79 -11.38 -0.98 -5.52
C LYS A 79 -10.04 -1.01 -6.25
N TYR A 80 -9.45 0.16 -6.49
CA TYR A 80 -8.14 0.25 -7.16
C TYR A 80 -7.01 -0.27 -6.26
N ILE A 81 -6.98 0.12 -4.98
CA ILE A 81 -6.02 -0.40 -3.99
C ILE A 81 -6.15 -1.92 -3.90
N LYS A 82 -7.38 -2.44 -3.74
CA LYS A 82 -7.64 -3.88 -3.63
C LYS A 82 -7.17 -4.63 -4.87
N LYS A 83 -7.41 -4.10 -6.07
CA LYS A 83 -6.93 -4.69 -7.32
C LYS A 83 -5.40 -4.81 -7.34
N ILE A 84 -4.68 -3.74 -7.01
CA ILE A 84 -3.22 -3.76 -7.03
C ILE A 84 -2.67 -4.71 -5.95
N LEU A 85 -3.28 -4.73 -4.76
CA LEU A 85 -2.90 -5.67 -3.70
C LEU A 85 -3.06 -7.13 -4.16
N GLN A 86 -4.17 -7.48 -4.82
CA GLN A 86 -4.38 -8.80 -5.39
C GLN A 86 -3.35 -9.11 -6.49
N GLU A 87 -3.21 -8.25 -7.51
CA GLU A 87 -2.25 -8.42 -8.61
C GLU A 87 -0.81 -8.57 -8.10
N LYS A 88 -0.43 -7.79 -7.09
CA LYS A 88 0.91 -7.85 -6.51
C LYS A 88 1.10 -9.02 -5.56
N SER A 89 0.08 -9.46 -4.84
CA SER A 89 0.16 -10.67 -4.03
C SER A 89 0.34 -11.93 -4.87
N GLU A 90 -0.39 -12.05 -5.99
CA GLU A 90 -0.24 -13.15 -6.93
C GLU A 90 1.13 -13.10 -7.62
N GLY A 91 1.61 -11.90 -7.97
CA GLY A 91 2.96 -11.70 -8.51
C GLY A 91 4.09 -11.98 -7.52
N TYR A 92 3.90 -11.67 -6.23
CA TYR A 92 4.86 -11.93 -5.15
C TYR A 92 4.96 -13.44 -4.85
N GLY A 93 3.85 -14.18 -4.98
CA GLY A 93 3.84 -15.65 -4.91
C GLY A 93 4.52 -16.32 -6.11
N LYS A 94 4.36 -15.78 -7.33
CA LYS A 94 5.00 -16.32 -8.55
C LYS A 94 6.50 -16.01 -8.70
N GLY A 95 7.04 -15.04 -7.95
CA GLY A 95 8.46 -14.69 -7.95
C GLY A 95 9.32 -15.44 -6.92
N ARG A 96 8.69 -16.15 -5.97
CA ARG A 96 9.36 -17.08 -5.04
C ARG A 96 9.01 -18.52 -5.43
N SER A 97 9.47 -18.96 -6.60
CA SER A 97 9.74 -20.39 -6.76
C SER A 97 10.87 -20.76 -5.79
N PRO A 98 10.74 -21.81 -4.97
CA PRO A 98 11.86 -22.30 -4.16
C PRO A 98 13.02 -22.67 -5.10
N PRO A 99 14.29 -22.46 -4.70
CA PRO A 99 15.40 -23.02 -5.46
C PRO A 99 15.20 -24.54 -5.52
N ALA A 100 15.10 -25.07 -6.73
CA ALA A 100 15.24 -26.50 -7.00
C ALA A 100 16.71 -26.92 -6.84
#